data_AF-A0A537UJ59-F1
#
_entry.id   AF-A0A537UJ59-F1
#
_cell.length_a   1.000
_cell.length_b   1.000
_cell.length_c   1.000
_cell.angle_alpha   90.00
_cell.angle_beta   90.00
_cell.angle_gamma   90.00
#
_symmetry.space_group_name_H-M   'P 1'
#
loop_
_entity.id
_entity.type
_entity.pdbx_description
1 polymer ?
#
loop_
_entity_poly.entity_id
_entity_poly.type
_entity_poly.pdbx_seq_one_letter_code
_entity_poly.pdbx_strand_id
1 'polypeptide(L)' 'MAAAVAGPEIERLIQLLARLPGLGPRSARRAALHLIKKREALMTPLSAALQ' A
#
# COMPACT_ATOMS: atom_id res chain seq x y z
N MET A 1 9.06 3.79 -20.70
CA MET A 1 8.76 3.01 -19.48
C MET A 1 8.91 3.97 -18.31
N ALA A 2 7.82 4.28 -17.60
CA ALA A 2 7.85 5.26 -16.51
C ALA A 2 8.77 4.76 -15.39
N ALA A 3 9.71 5.60 -14.95
CA ALA A 3 10.59 5.28 -13.83
C ALA A 3 9.75 4.86 -12.61
N ALA A 4 10.15 3.77 -11.96
CA ALA A 4 9.55 3.34 -10.71
C ALA A 4 9.67 4.48 -9.70
N VAL A 5 8.52 5.02 -9.28
CA VAL A 5 8.45 6.18 -8.37
C VAL A 5 8.77 5.75 -6.93
N ALA A 6 8.79 4.44 -6.65
CA ALA A 6 9.08 3.87 -5.35
C ALA A 6 9.93 2.60 -5.48
N GLY A 7 10.55 2.16 -4.39
CA GLY A 7 11.27 0.89 -4.34
C GLY A 7 10.37 -0.31 -4.64
N PRO A 8 10.94 -1.45 -5.08
CA PRO A 8 10.19 -2.61 -5.56
C PRO A 8 9.19 -3.18 -4.54
N GLU A 9 9.50 -3.09 -3.25
CA GLU A 9 8.63 -3.55 -2.16
C GLU A 9 7.36 -2.68 -2.02
N ILE A 10 7.51 -1.37 -2.18
CA ILE A 10 6.39 -0.43 -2.12
C ILE A 10 5.50 -0.62 -3.34
N GLU A 11 6.10 -0.82 -4.52
CA GLU A 11 5.34 -1.13 -5.74
C GLU A 11 4.55 -2.43 -5.61
N ARG A 12 5.15 -3.47 -5.03
CA ARG A 12 4.45 -4.72 -4.74
C ARG A 12 3.27 -4.50 -3.79
N LEU A 13 3.45 -3.73 -2.71
CA LEU A 13 2.36 -3.41 -1.77
C LEU A 13 1.23 -2.66 -2.48
N ILE A 14 1.55 -1.67 -3.32
CA ILE A 14 0.58 -0.91 -4.11
C ILE A 14 -0.22 -1.85 -5.02
N GLN A 15 0.46 -2.77 -5.71
CA GLN A 15 -0.18 -3.74 -6.58
C GLN A 15 -1.13 -4.67 -5.82
N LEU A 16 -0.75 -5.12 -4.62
CA LEU A 16 -1.62 -5.94 -3.77
C LEU A 16 -2.87 -5.17 -3.32
N LEU A 17 -2.70 -3.92 -2.85
CA LEU A 17 -3.83 -3.08 -2.43
C LEU A 17 -4.76 -2.72 -3.60
N ALA A 18 -4.22 -2.59 -4.81
CA ALA A 18 -5.01 -2.28 -6.01
C ALA A 18 -5.92 -3.43 -6.47
N ARG A 19 -5.76 -4.64 -5.90
CA ARG A 19 -6.65 -5.78 -6.16
C ARG A 19 -7.89 -5.78 -5.28
N LEU A 20 -7.96 -4.89 -4.28
CA LEU A 20 -9.12 -4.79 -3.40
C LEU A 20 -10.27 -4.06 -4.10
N PRO A 21 -11.52 -4.51 -3.91
CA PRO A 21 -12.68 -3.82 -4.49
C PRO A 21 -12.72 -2.37 -3.97
N GLY A 22 -12.89 -1.42 -4.89
CA GLY A 22 -12.91 0.02 -4.56
C GLY A 22 -11.54 0.70 -4.44
N LEU A 23 -10.42 -0.02 -4.55
CA LEU A 23 -9.07 0.54 -4.56
C LEU A 23 -8.42 0.46 -5.95
N GLY A 24 -8.54 1.52 -6.74
CA GLY A 24 -7.78 1.64 -8.00
C GLY A 24 -6.28 1.95 -7.79
N PRO A 25 -5.44 1.95 -8.85
CA PRO A 25 -3.99 2.15 -8.74
C PRO A 25 -3.59 3.46 -8.04
N ARG A 26 -4.34 4.54 -8.28
CA ARG A 26 -4.11 5.85 -7.64
C ARG A 26 -4.42 5.83 -6.15
N SER A 27 -5.56 5.26 -5.75
CA SER A 27 -5.96 5.20 -4.33
C SER A 27 -5.13 4.17 -3.56
N ALA A 28 -4.76 3.05 -4.18
CA ALA A 28 -3.85 2.05 -3.60
C ALA A 28 -2.48 2.65 -3.30
N ARG A 29 -1.93 3.46 -4.21
CA ARG A 29 -0.70 4.23 -3.95
C ARG A 29 -0.83 5.14 -2.73
N ARG A 30 -1.91 5.92 -2.66
CA ARG A 30 -2.16 6.80 -1.51
C ARG A 30 -2.27 6.01 -0.20
N ALA A 31 -2.99 4.89 -0.22
CA ALA A 31 -3.13 4.02 0.95
C ALA A 31 -1.79 3.43 1.40
N ALA A 32 -1.01 2.86 0.48
CA ALA A 32 0.32 2.30 0.79
C ALA A 32 1.24 3.33 1.44
N LEU A 33 1.35 4.52 0.84
CA LEU A 33 2.20 5.59 1.38
C LEU A 33 1.68 6.11 2.73
N HIS A 34 0.36 6.13 2.94
CA HIS A 34 -0.22 6.50 4.23
C HIS A 34 0.08 5.47 5.33
N LEU A 35 -0.02 4.18 5.02
CA LEU A 35 0.30 3.08 5.94
C LEU A 35 1.79 3.10 6.32
N ILE A 36 2.68 3.30 5.35
CA ILE A 36 4.14 3.39 5.60
C ILE A 36 4.46 4.59 6.49
N LYS A 37 3.84 5.74 6.25
CA LYS A 37 4.02 6.95 7.08
C LYS A 37 3.52 6.75 8.51
N LYS A 38 2.54 5.87 8.74
CA LYS A 38 1.92 5.59 10.04
C LYS A 38 2.01 4.11 10.39
N ARG A 39 3.24 3.58 10.42
CA ARG A 39 3.51 2.15 10.57
C ARG A 39 2.85 1.57 11.84
N GLU A 40 3.16 2.12 13.00
CA GLU A 40 2.67 1.57 14.28
C GLU A 40 1.16 1.77 14.46
N ALA A 41 0.66 2.97 14.13
CA ALA A 41 -0.73 3.33 14.39
C ALA A 41 -1.72 2.69 13.40
N LEU A 42 -1.31 2.37 12.16
CA LEU A 42 -2.21 1.85 11.13
C LEU A 42 -1.72 0.52 10.54
N MET A 43 -0.46 0.41 10.14
CA MET A 43 0.03 -0.75 9.39
C MET A 43 0.10 -2.00 10.26
N THR A 44 0.64 -1.88 11.48
CA THR A 44 0.72 -3.00 12.45
C THR A 44 -0.65 -3.56 12.83
N PRO A 45 -1.63 -2.76 13.31
CA PRO A 45 -2.95 -3.29 13.66
C PRO A 45 -3.70 -3.83 12.44
N LEU A 46 -3.55 -3.21 11.26
CA LEU A 46 -4.12 -3.75 10.02
C LEU A 46 -3.55 -5.14 9.70
N SER A 47 -2.23 -5.32 9.81
CA SER A 47 -1.60 -6.61 9.57
C SER A 47 -2.07 -7.66 10.57
N ALA A 48 -2.26 -7.30 11.83
CA ALA A 48 -2.77 -8.21 12.85
C ALA A 48 -4.22 -8.64 12.56
N ALA A 49 -5.05 -7.74 12.01
CA ALA A 49 -6.44 -8.04 11.65
C ALA A 49 -6.59 -8.90 10.38
N LEU A 50 -5.53 -9.05 9.57
CA LEU A 50 -5.52 -9.87 8.36
C LEU A 50 -4.98 -11.29 8.59
N GLN A 51 -4.40 -11.56 9.77
CA GLN A 51 -3.99 -12.90 10.21
C GLN A 51 -5.22 -13.69 10.69
#